data_AF-A0A672QLQ3-F1
#
_entry.id   AF-A0A672QLQ3-F1
#
_cell.length_a   1.000
_cell.length_b   1.000
_cell.length_c   1.000
_cell.angle_alpha   90.00
_cell.angle_beta   90.00
_cell.angle_gamma   90.00
#
_symmetry.space_group_name_H-M   'P 1'
#
loop_
_entity.id
_entity.type
_entity.pdbx_description
1 polymer ?
#
loop_
_entity_poly.entity_id
_entity_poly.type
_entity_poly.pdbx_seq_one_letter_code
_entity_poly.pdbx_strand_id
1 'polypeptide(L)'
;MKDFIEKSFKILSTPKFLMVMIHFIFLVAGYVVVGTSSLRRAAQLKKRFPHLEFKDIRGNLNTRLKKLDEKDDFSAIILAAAGLRRMGWENRISEILGPDDCMYAVGQGALAVEVRARDQDILEMVSVLNDSDTVLRCMSERAFLKHLEGGCSVPVAVYTEVKNSQLYLTGAVYSLDGSDSLKETMQTSISSDNQEQEKVDEKVQRVGITALKVSEAAQDAAVKLGVDLGNLLLSKGAKEILTVARQLNDAR
;
A
#
# COMPACT_ATOMS: atom_id res chain seq x y z
N MET A 1 13.31 -22.88 26.04
CA MET A 1 13.14 -22.97 24.58
C MET A 1 11.95 -22.07 24.24
N LYS A 2 12.18 -20.86 23.71
CA LYS A 2 11.08 -19.94 23.34
C LYS A 2 10.63 -20.37 21.95
N ASP A 3 9.44 -20.93 21.84
CA ASP A 3 8.82 -21.21 20.54
C ASP A 3 8.68 -19.89 19.79
N PHE A 4 9.47 -19.74 18.72
CA PHE A 4 9.26 -18.70 17.72
C PHE A 4 7.94 -19.05 17.03
N ILE A 5 6.85 -18.39 17.44
CA ILE A 5 5.56 -18.50 16.75
C ILE A 5 5.73 -17.78 15.40
N GLU A 6 6.08 -18.55 14.36
CA GLU A 6 6.00 -18.08 12.98
C GLU A 6 4.54 -17.74 12.64
N LYS A 7 4.34 -16.50 12.19
CA LYS A 7 3.03 -15.93 11.83
C LYS A 7 2.90 -15.86 10.31
N SER A 8 1.77 -16.30 9.76
CA SER A 8 1.40 -16.20 8.33
C SER A 8 0.24 -15.23 8.16
N PHE A 9 0.24 -14.40 7.12
CA PHE A 9 -0.91 -13.56 6.72
C PHE A 9 -1.65 -14.15 5.51
N LYS A 10 -2.99 -14.08 5.49
CA LYS A 10 -3.84 -14.45 4.34
C LYS A 10 -4.71 -13.31 3.88
N ILE A 11 -4.72 -12.97 2.60
CA ILE A 11 -5.30 -11.71 2.14
C ILE A 11 -6.74 -11.86 1.63
N LEU A 12 -7.64 -11.09 2.23
CA LEU A 12 -9.05 -10.91 1.93
C LEU A 12 -9.26 -9.69 1.01
N SER A 13 -10.07 -9.85 -0.02
CA SER A 13 -10.39 -8.79 -1.00
C SER A 13 -11.40 -7.76 -0.47
N THR A 14 -11.20 -6.49 -0.87
CA THR A 14 -12.30 -5.52 -1.05
C THR A 14 -11.96 -4.64 -2.26
N PRO A 15 -12.96 -4.10 -2.99
CA PRO A 15 -12.68 -3.41 -4.24
C PRO A 15 -12.00 -2.05 -3.98
N LYS A 16 -10.88 -1.90 -4.69
CA LYS A 16 -10.13 -0.71 -5.04
C LYS A 16 -9.25 -0.09 -3.93
N PHE A 17 -7.94 -0.27 -4.14
CA PHE A 17 -6.81 0.39 -3.48
C PHE A 17 -6.80 1.88 -3.81
N LEU A 18 -7.84 2.61 -3.40
CA LEU A 18 -8.04 4.01 -3.76
C LEU A 18 -7.94 4.89 -2.52
N MET A 19 -7.51 6.13 -2.75
CA MET A 19 -7.45 7.16 -1.73
C MET A 19 -8.53 8.20 -1.98
N VAL A 20 -8.97 8.89 -0.92
CA VAL A 20 -10.07 9.83 -0.98
C VAL A 20 -9.63 11.17 -0.43
N MET A 21 -10.03 12.23 -1.11
CA MET A 21 -10.12 13.57 -0.56
C MET A 21 -11.58 13.87 -0.19
N ILE A 22 -11.80 14.33 1.04
CA ILE A 22 -13.09 14.84 1.49
C ILE A 22 -13.00 16.35 1.50
N HIS A 23 -13.88 17.02 0.75
CA HIS A 23 -13.86 18.47 0.53
C HIS A 23 -15.08 19.12 1.19
N PHE A 24 -14.87 20.23 1.88
CA PHE A 24 -15.95 21.16 2.24
C PHE A 24 -15.94 22.30 1.21
N ILE A 25 -16.97 22.38 0.36
CA ILE A 25 -17.09 23.45 -0.64
C ILE A 25 -17.45 24.74 0.09
N PHE A 26 -16.45 25.54 0.40
CA PHE A 26 -16.55 27.00 0.36
C PHE A 26 -15.18 27.54 -0.09
N LEU A 27 -15.03 27.69 -1.40
CA LEU A 27 -13.93 28.41 -2.05
C LEU A 27 -14.10 29.91 -1.76
N VAL A 28 -13.81 30.32 -0.52
CA VAL A 28 -13.58 31.72 -0.18
C VAL A 28 -12.07 31.91 -0.23
N ALA A 29 -11.62 32.95 -0.95
CA ALA A 29 -10.22 33.30 -1.13
C ALA A 29 -9.41 33.19 0.18
N GLY A 30 -8.65 32.10 0.33
CA GLY A 30 -7.94 31.76 1.56
C GLY A 30 -7.04 30.52 1.41
N TYR A 31 -6.06 30.40 2.32
CA TYR A 31 -5.13 29.27 2.42
C TYR A 31 -5.88 27.94 2.59
N VAL A 32 -5.69 26.99 1.66
CA VAL A 32 -6.32 25.67 1.72
C VAL A 32 -5.42 24.72 2.51
N VAL A 33 -5.89 24.29 3.68
CA VAL A 33 -5.18 23.37 4.57
C VAL A 33 -5.75 21.96 4.45
N VAL A 34 -4.89 21.00 4.06
CA VAL A 34 -5.24 19.59 3.90
C VAL A 34 -4.68 18.75 5.04
N GLY A 35 -5.54 18.02 5.73
CA GLY A 35 -5.19 17.17 6.87
C GLY A 35 -4.72 15.78 6.46
N THR A 36 -3.45 15.45 6.75
CA THR A 36 -2.91 14.09 6.67
C THR A 36 -1.65 13.93 7.52
N SER A 37 -1.60 12.91 8.38
CA SER A 37 -0.38 12.51 9.10
C SER A 37 0.45 11.45 8.37
N SER A 38 0.11 11.10 7.13
CA SER A 38 0.89 10.16 6.33
C SER A 38 1.93 10.91 5.51
N LEU A 39 3.22 10.65 5.77
CA LEU A 39 4.34 11.23 5.02
C LEU A 39 4.24 10.91 3.52
N ARG A 40 3.89 9.67 3.19
CA ARG A 40 3.62 9.21 1.81
C ARG A 40 2.58 10.07 1.10
N ARG A 41 1.48 10.41 1.77
CA ARG A 41 0.41 11.24 1.18
C ARG A 41 0.86 12.68 1.05
N ALA A 42 1.44 13.23 2.11
CA ALA A 42 1.92 14.61 2.15
C ALA A 42 2.97 14.86 1.06
N ALA A 43 3.98 14.01 0.92
CA ALA A 43 5.03 14.16 -0.09
C ALA A 43 4.48 14.18 -1.52
N GLN A 44 3.62 13.21 -1.87
CA GLN A 44 3.01 13.14 -3.20
C GLN A 44 2.14 14.35 -3.50
N LEU A 45 1.29 14.74 -2.55
CA LEU A 45 0.33 15.83 -2.75
C LEU A 45 1.00 17.21 -2.70
N LYS A 46 2.08 17.41 -1.92
CA LYS A 46 2.89 18.63 -1.98
C LYS A 46 3.55 18.79 -3.35
N LYS A 47 4.10 17.70 -3.91
CA LYS A 47 4.67 17.70 -5.26
C LYS A 47 3.63 18.03 -6.32
N ARG A 48 2.42 17.45 -6.20
CA ARG A 48 1.33 17.61 -7.17
C ARG A 48 0.60 18.94 -7.05
N PHE A 49 0.41 19.43 -5.82
CA PHE A 49 -0.37 20.61 -5.48
C PHE A 49 0.46 21.55 -4.57
N PRO A 50 1.49 22.21 -5.13
CA PRO A 50 2.43 23.02 -4.33
C PRO A 50 1.81 24.27 -3.68
N HIS A 51 0.60 24.64 -4.09
CA HIS A 51 -0.16 25.76 -3.53
C HIS A 51 -1.01 25.38 -2.30
N LEU A 52 -1.09 24.09 -1.96
CA LEU A 52 -1.83 23.61 -0.79
C LEU A 52 -0.91 23.47 0.43
N GLU A 53 -1.43 23.78 1.61
CA GLU A 53 -0.74 23.53 2.86
C GLU A 53 -1.16 22.16 3.42
N PHE A 54 -0.21 21.39 3.94
CA PHE A 54 -0.49 20.06 4.53
C PHE A 54 -0.15 20.05 6.02
N LYS A 55 -1.14 19.76 6.86
CA LYS A 55 -0.99 19.66 8.31
C LYS A 55 -1.35 18.27 8.83
N ASP A 56 -0.74 17.91 9.95
CA ASP A 56 -0.99 16.64 10.61
C ASP A 56 -2.41 16.59 11.19
N ILE A 57 -3.11 15.48 10.98
CA ILE A 57 -4.39 15.18 11.64
C ILE A 57 -4.36 13.78 12.25
N ARG A 58 -4.44 13.75 13.59
CA ARG A 58 -4.42 12.52 14.39
C ARG A 58 -5.80 12.17 14.96
N GLY A 59 -5.97 10.89 15.30
CA GLY A 59 -7.22 10.30 15.77
C GLY A 59 -7.67 9.13 14.90
N ASN A 60 -8.69 8.41 15.33
CA ASN A 60 -9.38 7.42 14.50
C ASN A 60 -10.24 8.14 13.43
N LEU A 61 -10.90 7.36 12.55
CA LEU A 61 -11.68 7.90 11.43
C LEU A 61 -12.77 8.88 11.89
N ASN A 62 -13.53 8.53 12.93
CA ASN A 62 -14.55 9.37 13.55
C ASN A 62 -13.99 10.70 14.03
N THR A 63 -12.92 10.67 14.83
CA THR A 63 -12.31 11.89 15.38
C THR A 63 -11.77 12.80 14.28
N ARG A 64 -11.23 12.23 13.19
CA ARG A 64 -10.72 13.02 12.06
C ARG A 64 -11.85 13.69 11.28
N LEU A 65 -12.94 12.98 11.01
CA LEU A 65 -14.12 13.57 10.36
C LEU A 65 -14.75 14.65 11.24
N LYS A 66 -14.88 14.40 12.54
CA LYS A 66 -15.36 15.39 13.50
C LYS A 66 -14.50 16.67 13.49
N LYS A 67 -13.17 16.54 13.42
CA LYS A 67 -12.26 17.69 13.29
C LYS A 67 -12.42 18.45 11.97
N LEU A 68 -12.74 17.76 10.87
CA LEU A 68 -13.05 18.41 9.60
C LEU A 68 -14.40 19.15 9.68
N ASP A 69 -15.38 18.57 10.36
CA ASP A 69 -16.75 19.09 10.39
C ASP A 69 -16.92 20.25 11.39
N GLU A 70 -16.20 20.22 12.52
CA GLU A 70 -16.41 21.16 13.64
C GLU A 70 -15.33 22.24 13.77
N LYS A 71 -14.18 22.08 13.10
CA LYS A 71 -13.07 23.03 13.21
C LYS A 71 -12.71 23.60 11.85
N ASP A 72 -12.40 24.89 11.82
CA ASP A 72 -11.87 25.58 10.64
C ASP A 72 -10.36 25.32 10.42
N ASP A 73 -9.80 24.28 11.06
CA ASP A 73 -8.38 23.91 10.96
C ASP A 73 -8.04 23.27 9.59
N PHE A 74 -9.02 22.66 8.91
CA PHE A 74 -8.82 21.89 7.69
C PHE A 74 -9.93 22.16 6.67
N SER A 75 -9.56 22.44 5.42
CA SER A 75 -10.48 22.53 4.28
C SER A 75 -10.80 21.14 3.70
N ALA A 76 -9.87 20.20 3.85
CA ALA A 76 -10.01 18.82 3.41
C ALA A 76 -9.17 17.86 4.25
N ILE A 77 -9.51 16.57 4.26
CA ILE A 77 -8.65 15.52 4.82
C ILE A 77 -8.47 14.37 3.84
N ILE A 78 -7.34 13.69 3.93
CA ILE A 78 -7.01 12.54 3.06
C ILE A 78 -7.14 11.23 3.82
N LEU A 79 -8.00 10.35 3.33
CA LEU A 79 -8.34 9.06 3.94
C LEU A 79 -8.27 7.93 2.92
N ALA A 80 -8.23 6.68 3.38
CA ALA A 80 -8.32 5.52 2.50
C ALA A 80 -9.80 5.25 2.14
N ALA A 81 -10.10 5.07 0.86
CA ALA A 81 -11.47 4.81 0.38
C ALA A 81 -12.08 3.57 1.06
N ALA A 82 -11.27 2.50 1.17
CA ALA A 82 -11.70 1.24 1.76
C ALA A 82 -12.12 1.37 3.23
N GLY A 83 -11.52 2.32 3.99
CA GLY A 83 -11.90 2.57 5.37
C GLY A 83 -13.28 3.22 5.48
N LEU A 84 -13.57 4.21 4.63
CA LEU A 84 -14.88 4.88 4.59
C LEU A 84 -15.98 3.93 4.10
N ARG A 85 -15.70 3.12 3.08
CA ARG A 85 -16.64 2.12 2.55
C ARG A 85 -17.06 1.09 3.60
N ARG A 86 -16.09 0.54 4.34
CA ARG A 86 -16.38 -0.43 5.40
C ARG A 86 -17.24 0.14 6.53
N MET A 87 -17.20 1.44 6.73
CA MET A 87 -18.02 2.14 7.73
C MET A 87 -19.39 2.57 7.19
N GLY A 88 -19.68 2.36 5.91
CA GLY A 88 -20.90 2.85 5.26
C GLY A 88 -20.91 4.37 5.07
N TRP A 89 -19.73 4.99 4.95
CA TRP A 89 -19.57 6.45 4.83
C TRP A 89 -19.12 6.87 3.43
N GLU A 90 -19.54 6.15 2.40
CA GLU A 90 -19.26 6.48 1.00
C GLU A 90 -19.74 7.87 0.63
N ASN A 91 -20.86 8.32 1.20
CA ASN A 91 -21.41 9.66 0.95
C ASN A 91 -20.50 10.79 1.46
N ARG A 92 -19.51 10.47 2.30
CA ARG A 92 -18.49 11.43 2.75
C ARG A 92 -17.33 11.56 1.74
N ILE A 93 -17.26 10.72 0.72
CA ILE A 93 -16.19 10.74 -0.30
C ILE A 93 -16.52 11.83 -1.32
N SER A 94 -15.75 12.93 -1.32
CA SER A 94 -15.92 13.98 -2.32
C SER A 94 -15.16 13.66 -3.62
N GLU A 95 -13.96 13.11 -3.50
CA GLU A 95 -13.12 12.78 -4.65
C GLU A 95 -12.28 11.53 -4.37
N ILE A 96 -12.13 10.69 -5.39
CA ILE A 96 -11.22 9.55 -5.37
C ILE A 96 -9.95 9.91 -6.15
N LEU A 97 -8.81 9.89 -5.46
CA LEU A 97 -7.51 10.21 -6.05
C LEU A 97 -6.97 9.03 -6.86
N GLY A 98 -6.62 9.30 -8.12
CA GLY A 98 -5.99 8.34 -9.02
C GLY A 98 -4.50 8.15 -8.74
N PRO A 99 -3.84 7.18 -9.41
CA PRO A 99 -2.41 6.92 -9.26
C PRO A 99 -1.53 8.08 -9.72
N ASP A 100 -2.02 8.96 -10.60
CA ASP A 100 -1.30 10.16 -11.04
C ASP A 100 -1.26 11.26 -9.97
N ASP A 101 -2.27 11.30 -9.09
CA ASP A 101 -2.34 12.29 -8.01
C ASP A 101 -1.73 11.75 -6.72
N CYS A 102 -2.06 10.51 -6.34
CA CYS A 102 -1.45 9.87 -5.18
C CYS A 102 -1.58 8.34 -5.18
N MET A 103 -0.47 7.67 -5.43
CA MET A 103 -0.33 6.22 -5.28
C MET A 103 -0.46 5.79 -3.82
N TYR A 104 -0.96 4.56 -3.63
CA TYR A 104 -1.40 4.06 -2.33
C TYR A 104 -0.26 3.41 -1.52
N ALA A 105 -0.54 3.07 -0.24
CA ALA A 105 0.41 2.34 0.60
C ALA A 105 0.36 0.84 0.29
N VAL A 106 1.48 0.14 0.40
CA VAL A 106 1.56 -1.32 0.25
C VAL A 106 0.45 -2.04 1.01
N GLY A 107 -0.35 -2.84 0.30
CA GLY A 107 -1.50 -3.58 0.85
C GLY A 107 -2.73 -2.74 1.19
N GLN A 108 -2.81 -1.46 0.78
CA GLN A 108 -3.92 -0.58 1.19
C GLN A 108 -5.28 -1.04 0.64
N GLY A 109 -6.12 -1.59 1.51
CA GLY A 109 -7.46 -2.03 1.14
C GLY A 109 -7.59 -3.55 1.10
N ALA A 110 -6.48 -4.27 1.06
CA ALA A 110 -6.46 -5.68 1.43
C ALA A 110 -6.71 -5.84 2.94
N LEU A 111 -7.49 -6.86 3.31
CA LEU A 111 -7.55 -7.35 4.69
C LEU A 111 -6.64 -8.56 4.79
N ALA A 112 -6.11 -8.89 5.97
CA ALA A 112 -5.34 -10.11 6.15
C ALA A 112 -5.71 -10.87 7.43
N VAL A 113 -5.73 -12.20 7.37
CA VAL A 113 -5.92 -13.11 8.52
C VAL A 113 -4.55 -13.63 8.94
N GLU A 114 -4.14 -13.31 10.16
CA GLU A 114 -2.90 -13.82 10.75
C GLU A 114 -3.16 -15.18 11.43
N VAL A 115 -2.40 -16.21 11.04
CA VAL A 115 -2.52 -17.57 11.59
C VAL A 115 -1.13 -18.12 11.93
N ARG A 116 -1.08 -19.19 12.74
CA ARG A 116 0.17 -19.90 13.04
C ARG A 116 0.68 -20.59 11.77
N ALA A 117 1.96 -20.44 11.45
CA ALA A 117 2.53 -20.96 10.21
C ALA A 117 2.50 -22.50 10.09
N ARG A 118 2.46 -23.20 11.22
CA ARG A 118 2.48 -24.68 11.28
C ARG A 118 1.10 -25.29 11.52
N ASP A 119 0.04 -24.48 11.54
CA ASP A 119 -1.32 -24.93 11.80
C ASP A 119 -2.05 -25.18 10.48
N GLN A 120 -1.90 -26.40 9.97
CA GLN A 120 -2.42 -26.77 8.65
C GLN A 120 -3.93 -26.77 8.58
N ASP A 121 -4.61 -27.19 9.65
CA ASP A 121 -6.07 -27.19 9.70
C ASP A 121 -6.62 -25.77 9.53
N ILE A 122 -6.04 -24.81 10.25
CA ILE A 122 -6.40 -23.41 10.13
C ILE A 122 -6.00 -22.86 8.76
N LEU A 123 -4.80 -23.16 8.27
CA LEU A 123 -4.36 -22.73 6.94
C LEU A 123 -5.31 -23.24 5.84
N GLU A 124 -5.70 -24.51 5.86
CA GLU A 124 -6.63 -25.06 4.87
C GLU A 124 -7.99 -24.36 4.97
N MET A 125 -8.51 -24.19 6.19
CA MET A 125 -9.79 -23.52 6.45
C MET A 125 -9.83 -22.10 5.90
N VAL A 126 -8.81 -21.27 6.17
CA VAL A 126 -8.77 -19.88 5.70
C VAL A 126 -8.31 -19.76 4.23
N SER A 127 -7.94 -20.85 3.55
CA SER A 127 -7.53 -20.82 2.14
C SER A 127 -8.65 -20.37 1.19
N VAL A 128 -9.91 -20.63 1.57
CA VAL A 128 -11.10 -20.24 0.80
C VAL A 128 -11.27 -18.72 0.70
N LEU A 129 -10.63 -17.96 1.59
CA LEU A 129 -10.71 -16.51 1.64
C LEU A 129 -9.76 -15.80 0.67
N ASN A 130 -8.83 -16.54 0.06
CA ASN A 130 -7.80 -15.97 -0.81
C ASN A 130 -8.40 -15.52 -2.13
N ASP A 131 -8.14 -14.27 -2.48
CA ASP A 131 -8.30 -13.76 -3.84
C ASP A 131 -6.95 -13.75 -4.56
N SER A 132 -6.80 -14.55 -5.62
CA SER A 132 -5.52 -14.78 -6.29
C SER A 132 -4.87 -13.49 -6.78
N ASP A 133 -5.63 -12.59 -7.41
CA ASP A 133 -5.11 -11.32 -7.91
C ASP A 133 -4.62 -10.43 -6.78
N THR A 134 -5.41 -10.29 -5.71
CA THR A 134 -5.01 -9.49 -4.54
C THR A 134 -3.79 -10.08 -3.84
N VAL A 135 -3.69 -11.40 -3.73
CA VAL A 135 -2.53 -12.09 -3.16
C VAL A 135 -1.26 -11.75 -3.95
N LEU A 136 -1.28 -11.92 -5.28
CA LEU A 136 -0.13 -11.66 -6.14
C LEU A 136 0.30 -10.19 -6.09
N ARG A 137 -0.65 -9.26 -6.18
CA ARG A 137 -0.41 -7.82 -6.04
C ARG A 137 0.23 -7.47 -4.69
N CYS A 138 -0.30 -7.99 -3.60
CA CYS A 138 0.25 -7.74 -2.28
C CYS A 138 1.62 -8.40 -2.07
N MET A 139 1.88 -9.56 -2.68
CA MET A 139 3.21 -10.17 -2.67
C MET A 139 4.24 -9.28 -3.36
N SER A 140 3.93 -8.76 -4.55
CA SER A 140 4.84 -7.85 -5.26
C SER A 140 5.07 -6.54 -4.51
N GLU A 141 4.00 -5.94 -3.95
CA GLU A 141 4.11 -4.70 -3.17
C GLU A 141 4.93 -4.89 -1.89
N ARG A 142 4.73 -6.00 -1.17
CA ARG A 142 5.47 -6.30 0.06
C ARG A 142 6.92 -6.66 -0.21
N ALA A 143 7.19 -7.40 -1.29
CA ALA A 143 8.55 -7.70 -1.73
C ALA A 143 9.30 -6.42 -2.06
N PHE A 144 8.67 -5.52 -2.81
CA PHE A 144 9.21 -4.19 -3.12
C PHE A 144 9.53 -3.38 -1.86
N LEU A 145 8.58 -3.24 -0.94
CA LEU A 145 8.79 -2.48 0.30
C LEU A 145 9.89 -3.08 1.18
N LYS A 146 9.88 -4.41 1.34
CA LYS A 146 10.88 -5.13 2.13
C LYS A 146 12.28 -4.94 1.55
N HIS A 147 12.40 -5.00 0.23
CA HIS A 147 13.68 -4.85 -0.48
C HIS A 147 14.26 -3.45 -0.38
N LEU A 148 13.41 -2.42 -0.37
CA LEU A 148 13.83 -1.04 -0.10
C LEU A 148 14.18 -0.77 1.37
N GLU A 149 14.10 -1.78 2.25
CA GLU A 149 14.16 -1.62 3.70
C GLU A 149 13.19 -0.53 4.21
N GLY A 150 12.05 -0.42 3.51
CA GLY A 150 11.01 0.56 3.77
C GLY A 150 10.12 0.13 4.93
N GLY A 151 9.53 1.12 5.61
CA GLY A 151 8.57 0.92 6.69
C GLY A 151 7.56 2.07 6.72
N CYS A 152 6.71 2.10 7.75
CA CYS A 152 5.68 3.15 7.89
C CYS A 152 6.24 4.58 8.01
N SER A 153 7.55 4.71 8.31
CA SER A 153 8.23 5.98 8.54
C SER A 153 8.84 6.62 7.28
N VAL A 154 8.69 6.02 6.09
CA VAL A 154 9.25 6.57 4.85
C VAL A 154 8.20 6.74 3.73
N PRO A 155 8.34 7.74 2.83
CA PRO A 155 7.37 8.02 1.77
C PRO A 155 7.49 7.04 0.59
N VAL A 156 7.14 5.77 0.79
CA VAL A 156 7.09 4.76 -0.27
C VAL A 156 5.65 4.55 -0.72
N ALA A 157 5.40 4.57 -2.03
CA ALA A 157 4.06 4.36 -2.61
C ALA A 157 4.11 3.30 -3.71
N VAL A 158 2.97 2.64 -3.93
CA VAL A 158 2.80 1.63 -4.96
C VAL A 158 1.46 1.77 -5.66
N TYR A 159 1.40 1.28 -6.89
CA TYR A 159 0.17 1.01 -7.63
C TYR A 159 0.34 -0.30 -8.39
N THR A 160 -0.59 -1.25 -8.21
CA THR A 160 -0.61 -2.52 -8.93
C THR A 160 -1.92 -2.74 -9.65
N GLU A 161 -1.82 -3.42 -10.79
CA GLU A 161 -2.96 -3.83 -11.60
C GLU A 161 -2.68 -5.21 -12.19
N VAL A 162 -3.71 -6.06 -12.25
CA VAL A 162 -3.65 -7.31 -12.99
C VAL A 162 -4.54 -7.15 -14.22
N LYS A 163 -3.96 -7.34 -15.40
CA LYS A 163 -4.69 -7.24 -16.68
C LYS A 163 -4.10 -8.22 -17.68
N ASN A 164 -4.94 -9.01 -18.33
CA ASN A 164 -4.53 -9.98 -19.37
C ASN A 164 -3.38 -10.90 -18.91
N SER A 165 -3.49 -11.47 -17.70
CA SER A 165 -2.46 -12.33 -17.09
C SER A 165 -1.08 -11.66 -16.90
N GLN A 166 -1.04 -10.33 -16.89
CA GLN A 166 0.13 -9.54 -16.54
C GLN A 166 -0.13 -8.83 -15.21
N LEU A 167 0.84 -8.94 -14.30
CA LEU A 167 0.88 -8.13 -13.08
C LEU A 167 1.78 -6.93 -13.33
N TYR A 168 1.21 -5.73 -13.21
CA TYR A 168 1.91 -4.45 -13.27
C TYR A 168 2.18 -3.98 -11.85
N LEU A 169 3.40 -3.51 -11.60
CA LEU A 169 3.80 -2.84 -10.37
C LEU A 169 4.47 -1.51 -10.72
N THR A 170 3.84 -0.42 -10.30
CA THR A 170 4.47 0.90 -10.23
C THR A 170 4.86 1.17 -8.79
N GLY A 171 6.10 1.61 -8.57
CA GLY A 171 6.66 1.89 -7.25
C GLY A 171 7.36 3.24 -7.27
N ALA A 172 7.25 3.97 -6.16
CA ALA A 172 7.93 5.25 -6.01
C ALA A 172 8.41 5.52 -4.59
N VAL A 173 9.47 6.33 -4.51
CA VAL A 173 9.99 6.92 -3.28
C VAL A 173 10.00 8.44 -3.40
N TYR A 174 9.78 9.13 -2.29
CA TYR A 174 9.76 10.59 -2.24
C TYR A 174 10.57 11.11 -1.05
N SER A 175 11.15 12.30 -1.17
CA SER A 175 11.58 13.09 -0.02
C SER A 175 10.35 13.53 0.82
N LEU A 176 10.55 13.95 2.07
CA LEU A 176 9.42 14.33 2.96
C LEU A 176 8.62 15.54 2.46
N ASP A 177 9.27 16.45 1.75
CA ASP A 177 8.67 17.62 1.12
C ASP A 177 8.13 17.33 -0.29
N GLY A 178 8.52 16.21 -0.90
CA GLY A 178 8.10 15.79 -2.24
C GLY A 178 8.91 16.38 -3.40
N SER A 179 9.94 17.20 -3.12
CA SER A 179 10.80 17.80 -4.14
C SER A 179 11.50 16.73 -4.98
N ASP A 180 12.16 15.78 -4.31
CA ASP A 180 12.80 14.63 -4.93
C ASP A 180 11.88 13.41 -4.97
N SER A 181 11.91 12.70 -6.10
CA SER A 181 11.18 11.44 -6.25
C SER A 181 11.75 10.57 -7.36
N LEU A 182 11.68 9.26 -7.15
CA LEU A 182 11.90 8.26 -8.19
C LEU A 182 10.62 7.43 -8.34
N LYS A 183 10.18 7.20 -9.58
CA LYS A 183 8.98 6.43 -9.90
C LYS A 183 9.25 5.57 -11.13
N GLU A 184 9.04 4.27 -11.00
CA GLU A 184 9.25 3.31 -12.09
C GLU A 184 8.14 2.28 -12.13
N THR A 185 7.95 1.68 -13.30
CA THR A 185 6.95 0.63 -13.53
C THR A 185 7.61 -0.58 -14.16
N MET A 186 7.27 -1.76 -13.66
CA MET A 186 7.63 -3.05 -14.24
C MET A 186 6.40 -3.95 -14.32
N GLN A 187 6.49 -5.01 -15.11
CA GLN A 187 5.45 -6.02 -15.23
C GLN A 187 6.04 -7.43 -15.33
N THR A 188 5.23 -8.44 -15.01
CA THR A 188 5.56 -9.86 -15.24
C THR A 188 4.33 -10.62 -15.69
N SER A 189 4.54 -11.71 -16.44
CA SER A 189 3.49 -12.70 -16.65
C SER A 189 3.18 -13.44 -15.36
N ILE A 190 1.90 -13.68 -15.11
CA ILE A 190 1.37 -14.52 -14.03
C ILE A 190 0.46 -15.63 -14.58
N SER A 191 0.59 -15.95 -15.88
CA SER A 191 -0.15 -17.02 -16.53
C SER A 191 0.14 -18.36 -15.86
N SER A 192 -0.93 -19.05 -15.47
CA SER A 192 -0.91 -20.45 -15.06
C SER A 192 -0.80 -21.32 -16.31
N ASP A 193 0.38 -21.40 -16.91
CA ASP A 193 0.61 -22.51 -17.85
C ASP A 193 0.51 -23.79 -17.04
N ASN A 194 -0.39 -24.69 -17.50
CA ASN A 194 -0.71 -25.99 -16.90
C ASN A 194 0.55 -26.86 -16.83
N GLN A 195 1.44 -26.59 -15.89
CA GLN A 195 2.45 -27.55 -15.49
C GLN A 195 1.88 -28.36 -14.34
N GLU A 196 1.89 -29.67 -14.58
CA GLU A 196 1.48 -30.71 -13.63
C GLU A 196 2.00 -30.37 -12.24
N GLN A 197 1.12 -30.53 -11.25
CA GLN A 197 1.45 -30.36 -9.84
C GLN A 197 2.48 -31.43 -9.45
N GLU A 198 3.76 -31.16 -9.70
CA GLU A 198 4.84 -31.86 -9.02
C GLU A 198 4.65 -31.62 -7.52
N LYS A 199 4.39 -32.71 -6.78
CA LYS A 199 4.39 -32.70 -5.33
C LYS A 199 5.81 -32.38 -4.84
N VAL A 200 6.11 -31.11 -4.60
CA VAL A 200 7.37 -30.69 -3.97
C VAL A 200 7.09 -29.55 -2.97
N ASP A 201 7.51 -29.82 -1.73
CA ASP A 201 7.50 -29.03 -0.48
C ASP A 201 6.38 -27.99 -0.21
N GLU A 202 5.42 -28.34 0.63
CA GLU A 202 4.27 -27.52 1.10
C GLU A 202 4.60 -26.17 1.82
N LYS A 203 5.84 -25.65 1.79
CA LYS A 203 6.36 -24.91 2.96
C LYS A 203 7.17 -23.64 2.71
N VAL A 204 6.85 -22.82 1.71
CA VAL A 204 7.50 -21.49 1.60
C VAL A 204 6.50 -20.35 1.76
N GLN A 205 6.56 -19.69 2.92
CA GLN A 205 5.97 -18.37 3.07
C GLN A 205 6.70 -17.38 2.16
N ARG A 206 5.95 -16.66 1.33
CA ARG A 206 6.49 -15.60 0.48
C ARG A 206 6.13 -14.26 1.07
N VAL A 207 7.13 -13.49 1.50
CA VAL A 207 6.97 -12.18 2.18
C VAL A 207 5.93 -12.19 3.34
N GLY A 208 5.90 -13.31 4.08
CA GLY A 208 4.99 -13.55 5.20
C GLY A 208 3.57 -13.99 4.80
N ILE A 209 3.33 -14.35 3.54
CA ILE A 209 2.03 -14.80 3.03
C ILE A 209 2.10 -16.30 2.71
N THR A 210 1.04 -17.04 3.08
CA THR A 210 0.83 -18.44 2.69
C THR A 210 -0.43 -18.55 1.82
N ALA A 211 -0.28 -18.91 0.56
CA ALA A 211 -1.37 -18.98 -0.41
C ALA A 211 -1.41 -20.32 -1.16
N LEU A 212 -2.04 -21.33 -0.56
CA LEU A 212 -2.08 -22.71 -1.08
C LEU A 212 -2.79 -22.87 -2.44
N LYS A 213 -3.70 -21.95 -2.76
CA LYS A 213 -4.55 -22.01 -3.98
C LYS A 213 -4.04 -21.15 -5.14
N VAL A 214 -2.88 -20.52 -4.99
CA VAL A 214 -2.24 -19.71 -6.03
C VAL A 214 -1.01 -20.46 -6.52
N SER A 215 -0.80 -20.60 -7.82
CA SER A 215 0.37 -21.32 -8.36
C SER A 215 1.67 -20.71 -7.83
N GLU A 216 2.62 -21.56 -7.43
CA GLU A 216 3.91 -21.11 -6.92
C GLU A 216 4.67 -20.24 -7.90
N ALA A 217 4.68 -20.62 -9.19
CA ALA A 217 5.31 -19.86 -10.25
C ALA A 217 4.79 -18.41 -10.33
N ALA A 218 3.47 -18.21 -10.21
CA ALA A 218 2.90 -16.86 -10.17
C ALA A 218 3.29 -16.10 -8.89
N GLN A 219 3.32 -16.78 -7.74
CA GLN A 219 3.76 -16.16 -6.48
C GLN A 219 5.24 -15.72 -6.57
N ASP A 220 6.11 -16.57 -7.11
CA ASP A 220 7.53 -16.28 -7.32
C ASP A 220 7.74 -15.16 -8.33
N ALA A 221 7.00 -15.15 -9.43
CA ALA A 221 7.02 -14.06 -10.40
C ALA A 221 6.61 -12.73 -9.74
N ALA A 222 5.57 -12.72 -8.91
CA ALA A 222 5.13 -11.52 -8.21
C ALA A 222 6.18 -11.01 -7.20
N VAL A 223 6.78 -11.90 -6.41
CA VAL A 223 7.85 -11.53 -5.48
C VAL A 223 9.06 -10.99 -6.24
N LYS A 224 9.48 -11.68 -7.31
CA LYS A 224 10.60 -11.27 -8.16
C LYS A 224 10.36 -9.89 -8.77
N LEU A 225 9.17 -9.61 -9.28
CA LEU A 225 8.77 -8.30 -9.78
C LEU A 225 8.99 -7.18 -8.75
N GLY A 226 8.60 -7.42 -7.49
CA GLY A 226 8.81 -6.46 -6.41
C GLY A 226 10.29 -6.21 -6.10
N VAL A 227 11.10 -7.26 -6.05
CA VAL A 227 12.55 -7.18 -5.81
C VAL A 227 13.26 -6.45 -6.96
N ASP A 228 12.94 -6.81 -8.20
CA ASP A 228 13.56 -6.23 -9.40
C ASP A 228 13.27 -4.72 -9.51
N LEU A 229 12.02 -4.31 -9.24
CA LEU A 229 11.67 -2.89 -9.19
C LEU A 229 12.42 -2.17 -8.06
N GLY A 230 12.54 -2.80 -6.90
CA GLY A 230 13.32 -2.27 -5.79
C GLY A 230 14.80 -2.07 -6.17
N ASN A 231 15.41 -3.04 -6.85
CA ASN A 231 16.78 -2.93 -7.37
C ASN A 231 16.93 -1.77 -8.36
N LEU A 232 15.97 -1.60 -9.26
CA LEU A 232 15.98 -0.50 -10.22
C LEU A 232 15.90 0.87 -9.53
N LEU A 233 15.04 1.02 -8.51
CA LEU A 233 14.98 2.27 -7.76
C LEU A 233 16.25 2.52 -6.93
N LEU A 234 16.83 1.48 -6.32
CA LEU A 234 18.09 1.60 -5.59
C LEU A 234 19.25 2.01 -6.50
N SER A 235 19.35 1.44 -7.70
CA SER A 235 20.39 1.84 -8.67
C SER A 235 20.24 3.27 -9.19
N LYS A 236 19.03 3.83 -9.08
CA LYS A 236 18.70 5.23 -9.40
C LYS A 236 18.86 6.20 -8.21
N GLY A 237 19.31 5.73 -7.04
CA GLY A 237 19.55 6.57 -5.87
C GLY A 237 18.38 6.67 -4.88
N ALA A 238 17.47 5.68 -4.86
CA ALA A 238 16.38 5.67 -3.88
C ALA A 238 16.88 5.58 -2.43
N LYS A 239 18.06 5.00 -2.20
CA LYS A 239 18.62 4.81 -0.86
C LYS A 239 18.89 6.13 -0.16
N GLU A 240 19.44 7.10 -0.89
CA GLU A 240 19.76 8.44 -0.40
C GLU A 240 18.48 9.17 0.01
N ILE A 241 17.45 9.16 -0.87
CA ILE A 241 16.14 9.77 -0.61
C ILE A 241 15.51 9.19 0.66
N LEU A 242 15.49 7.86 0.78
CA LEU A 242 14.88 7.17 1.93
C LEU A 242 15.66 7.41 3.23
N THR A 243 16.99 7.48 3.16
CA THR A 243 17.84 7.74 4.34
C THR A 243 17.60 9.13 4.89
N VAL A 244 17.62 10.15 4.02
CA VAL A 244 17.34 11.53 4.40
C VAL A 244 15.91 11.67 4.95
N ALA A 245 14.93 11.05 4.27
CA ALA A 245 13.55 11.09 4.72
C ALA A 245 13.36 10.48 6.11
N ARG A 246 14.07 9.39 6.43
CA ARG A 246 14.04 8.75 7.75
C ARG A 246 14.65 9.65 8.82
N GLN A 247 15.84 10.20 8.57
CA GLN A 247 16.51 11.11 9.52
C GLN A 247 15.67 12.34 9.85
N LEU A 248 15.08 12.96 8.83
CA LEU A 248 14.21 14.13 9.03
C LEU A 248 12.91 13.77 9.76
N ASN A 249 12.38 12.56 9.54
CA ASN A 249 11.18 12.11 10.26
C ASN A 249 11.49 11.82 11.74
N ASP A 250 12.64 11.24 12.05
CA ASP A 250 13.04 10.94 13.43
C ASP A 250 13.37 12.21 14.24
N ALA A 251 13.68 13.32 13.56
CA ALA A 251 13.96 14.62 14.17
C ALA A 251 12.71 15.48 14.43
N ARG A 252 11.51 15.03 14.01
CA ARG A 252 10.25 15.78 14.06
C ARG A 252 9.41 15.46 15.29
#